data_AF-A0A524MQQ6-F1
#
_entry.id   AF-A0A524MQQ6-F1
#
_cell.length_a   1.000
_cell.length_b   1.000
_cell.length_c   1.000
_cell.angle_alpha   90.00
_cell.angle_beta   90.00
_cell.angle_gamma   90.00
#
_symmetry.space_group_name_H-M   'P 1'
#
loop_
_entity.id
_entity.type
_entity.pdbx_description
1 polymer ?
#
loop_
_entity_poly.entity_id
_entity_poly.type
_entity_poly.pdbx_seq_one_letter_code
_entity_poly.pdbx_strand_id
1 'polypeptide(L)'
;MVSVDLGELVQIQSSVLDEKRECLIMLPESYYGSNSRYPVLYILDANFSPYYEKDLFTVQCMRLIQLVPELIIVGIYNTIRDRDMIPVTV
;
A
#
# COMPACT_ATOMS: atom_id res chain seq x y z
N MET A 1 23.72 -3.12 3.18
CA MET A 1 22.72 -2.45 2.33
C MET A 1 21.36 -2.91 2.82
N VAL A 2 20.45 -2.00 3.17
CA VAL A 2 19.10 -2.36 3.64
C VAL A 2 18.23 -2.57 2.41
N SER A 3 17.63 -3.75 2.26
CA SER A 3 16.64 -4.04 1.22
C SER A 3 15.24 -3.82 1.76
N VAL A 4 14.39 -3.12 1.01
CA VAL A 4 12.97 -2.94 1.31
C VAL A 4 12.19 -3.87 0.39
N ASP A 5 11.45 -4.81 0.97
CA ASP A 5 10.44 -5.56 0.23
C ASP A 5 9.35 -4.58 -0.22
N LEU A 6 8.92 -4.64 -1.47
CA LEU A 6 7.86 -3.77 -2.00
C LEU A 6 6.47 -4.38 -1.81
N GLY A 7 6.39 -5.67 -1.47
CA GLY A 7 5.16 -6.43 -1.34
C GLY A 7 4.78 -7.18 -2.62
N GLU A 8 3.63 -7.85 -2.57
CA GLU A 8 3.07 -8.64 -3.67
C GLU A 8 2.04 -7.83 -4.46
N LEU A 9 2.16 -7.84 -5.79
CA LEU A 9 1.17 -7.22 -6.67
C LEU A 9 -0.03 -8.16 -6.82
N VAL A 10 -1.19 -7.70 -6.37
CA VAL A 10 -2.46 -8.41 -6.42
C VAL A 10 -3.43 -7.69 -7.36
N GLN A 11 -4.11 -8.44 -8.21
CA GLN A 11 -5.15 -7.91 -9.08
C GLN A 11 -6.54 -8.20 -8.50
N ILE A 12 -7.40 -7.19 -8.51
CA ILE A 12 -8.80 -7.30 -8.09
C ILE A 12 -9.72 -6.82 -9.21
N GLN A 13 -10.87 -7.47 -9.38
CA GLN A 13 -11.95 -6.95 -10.22
C GLN A 13 -12.82 -6.04 -9.38
N SER A 14 -12.84 -4.73 -9.68
CA SER A 14 -13.71 -3.77 -8.99
C SER A 14 -15.10 -3.77 -9.62
N SER A 15 -16.11 -4.16 -8.85
CA SER A 15 -17.52 -4.07 -9.28
C SER A 15 -18.04 -2.63 -9.31
N VAL A 16 -17.47 -1.75 -8.48
CA VAL A 16 -17.89 -0.34 -8.39
C VAL A 16 -17.39 0.47 -9.60
N LEU A 17 -16.19 0.15 -10.09
CA LEU A 17 -15.56 0.85 -11.19
C LEU A 17 -15.64 0.09 -12.53
N ASP A 18 -16.17 -1.13 -12.50
CA ASP A 18 -16.26 -2.05 -13.64
C ASP A 18 -14.92 -2.28 -14.37
N GLU A 19 -13.83 -2.37 -13.61
CA GLU A 19 -12.47 -2.50 -14.15
C GLU A 19 -11.56 -3.34 -13.24
N LYS A 20 -10.45 -3.84 -13.82
CA LYS A 20 -9.38 -4.46 -13.04
C LYS A 20 -8.53 -3.38 -12.37
N ARG A 21 -8.24 -3.59 -11.09
CA ARG A 21 -7.34 -2.76 -10.29
C ARG A 21 -6.17 -3.58 -9.81
N GLU A 22 -5.03 -2.92 -9.67
CA GLU A 22 -3.84 -3.51 -9.09
C GLU A 22 -3.59 -2.87 -7.73
N CYS A 23 -3.20 -3.70 -6.77
CA CYS A 23 -2.84 -3.28 -5.43
C CYS A 23 -1.55 -3.97 -5.04
N LEU A 24 -0.65 -3.23 -4.43
CA LEU A 24 0.60 -3.75 -3.91
C LEU A 24 0.44 -3.98 -2.41
N ILE A 25 0.55 -5.23 -1.96
CA ILE A 25 0.27 -5.63 -0.57
C ILE A 25 1.57 -6.03 0.12
N MET A 26 1.93 -5.30 1.17
CA MET A 26 3.01 -5.66 2.08
C MET A 26 2.44 -6.17 3.39
N LEU A 27 2.92 -7.34 3.80
CA LEU A 27 2.58 -7.96 5.07
C LEU A 27 3.71 -7.77 6.08
N PRO A 28 3.39 -7.60 7.38
CA PRO A 28 4.41 -7.57 8.41
C PRO A 28 5.06 -8.95 8.61
N GLU A 29 6.29 -8.96 9.14
CA GLU A 29 7.08 -10.20 9.31
C GLU A 29 6.35 -11.25 10.16
N SER A 30 5.61 -10.80 11.18
CA SER A 30 4.88 -11.70 12.08
C SER A 30 3.57 -12.26 11.51
N TYR A 31 3.14 -11.84 10.32
CA TYR A 31 1.79 -12.11 9.78
C TYR A 31 1.45 -13.60 9.71
N TYR A 32 2.34 -14.43 9.15
CA TYR A 32 2.08 -15.88 8.97
C TYR A 32 2.28 -16.71 10.25
N GLY A 33 2.89 -16.12 11.28
CA GLY A 33 3.20 -16.80 12.54
C GLY A 33 2.28 -16.41 13.70
N SER A 34 1.32 -15.52 13.47
CA SER A 34 0.49 -14.93 14.51
C SER A 34 -0.98 -14.84 14.11
N ASN A 35 -1.86 -14.87 15.12
CA ASN A 35 -3.27 -14.48 14.98
C ASN A 35 -3.51 -13.01 15.39
N SER A 36 -2.45 -12.21 15.41
CA SER A 36 -2.51 -10.77 15.71
C SER A 36 -3.40 -10.04 14.70
N ARG A 37 -4.02 -8.96 15.18
CA ARG A 37 -4.69 -7.99 14.31
C ARG A 37 -3.72 -6.86 14.01
N TYR A 38 -3.56 -6.53 12.73
CA TYR A 38 -2.68 -5.46 12.27
C TYR A 38 -3.53 -4.29 11.75
N PRO A 39 -3.16 -3.03 12.05
CA PRO A 39 -3.73 -1.90 11.35
C PRO A 39 -3.34 -1.95 9.86
N VAL A 40 -4.23 -1.43 9.00
CA VAL A 40 -4.03 -1.39 7.55
C VAL A 40 -3.82 0.06 7.12
N LEU A 41 -2.68 0.33 6.48
CA LEU A 41 -2.36 1.62 5.89
C LEU A 41 -2.59 1.56 4.38
N TYR A 42 -3.59 2.28 3.90
CA TYR A 42 -3.86 2.44 2.46
C TYR A 42 -3.09 3.64 1.91
N ILE A 43 -2.29 3.42 0.86
CA ILE A 43 -1.53 4.44 0.17
C ILE A 43 -2.09 4.59 -1.24
N LEU A 44 -2.60 5.77 -1.57
CA LEU A 44 -3.06 6.10 -2.93
C LEU A 44 -1.86 6.46 -3.80
N ASP A 45 -2.03 6.46 -5.14
CA ASP A 45 -0.95 6.78 -6.08
C ASP A 45 0.30 5.89 -5.94
N ALA A 46 0.13 4.64 -5.50
CA ALA A 46 1.26 3.76 -5.20
C ALA A 46 2.09 3.35 -6.44
N ASN A 47 1.56 3.55 -7.65
CA ASN A 47 2.30 3.38 -8.90
C ASN A 47 3.22 4.57 -9.25
N PHE A 48 3.17 5.67 -8.49
CA PHE A 48 4.04 6.82 -8.72
C PHE A 48 5.39 6.63 -8.01
N SER A 49 6.35 6.02 -8.71
CA SER A 49 7.73 5.95 -8.25
C SER A 49 8.42 7.33 -8.39
N PRO A 50 9.25 7.77 -7.43
CA PRO A 50 9.72 7.03 -6.25
C PRO A 50 8.97 7.36 -4.95
N TYR A 51 7.77 7.96 -4.99
CA TYR A 51 7.07 8.37 -3.76
C TYR A 51 6.69 7.18 -2.90
N TYR A 52 6.09 6.14 -3.50
CA TYR A 52 5.73 4.94 -2.76
C TYR A 52 6.93 4.26 -2.07
N GLU A 53 8.08 4.16 -2.74
CA GLU A 53 9.30 3.59 -2.16
C GLU A 53 9.79 4.40 -0.95
N LYS A 54 9.69 5.74 -1.01
CA LYS A 54 10.03 6.62 0.11
C LYS A 54 9.06 6.45 1.27
N ASP A 55 7.76 6.34 0.99
CA ASP A 55 6.74 6.12 2.02
C ASP A 55 6.97 4.80 2.75
N LEU A 56 7.24 3.71 2.01
CA LEU A 56 7.62 2.42 2.59
C LEU A 56 8.86 2.54 3.46
N PHE A 57 9.92 3.19 2.96
CA PHE A 57 11.14 3.38 3.74
C PHE A 57 10.89 4.15 5.04
N THR A 58 10.10 5.23 5.00
CA THR A 58 9.72 5.99 6.20
C THR A 58 8.96 5.12 7.20
N VAL A 59 7.96 4.36 6.76
CA VAL A 59 7.20 3.46 7.65
C VAL A 59 8.11 2.40 8.28
N GLN A 60 9.01 1.81 7.50
CA GLN A 60 9.99 0.83 7.98
C GLN A 60 10.92 1.44 9.03
N CYS A 61 11.44 2.64 8.80
CA CYS A 61 12.24 3.37 9.79
C CYS A 61 11.46 3.66 11.07
N MET A 62 10.20 4.14 10.96
CA MET A 62 9.35 4.41 12.12
C MET A 62 9.06 3.14 12.93
N ARG A 63 8.91 1.99 12.28
CA ARG A 63 8.77 0.69 12.95
C ARG A 63 10.04 0.32 13.73
N LEU A 64 11.22 0.49 13.13
CA LEU A 64 12.50 0.17 13.77
C LEU A 64 12.72 0.94 15.08
N ILE A 65 12.25 2.19 15.14
CA ILE A 65 12.29 3.01 16.36
C ILE A 65 11.01 2.92 17.22
N GLN A 66 10.14 1.94 16.93
CA GLN A 66 8.93 1.62 17.70
C GLN A 66 7.90 2.76 17.80
N LEU A 67 7.87 3.68 16.83
CA LEU A 67 6.87 4.75 16.76
C LEU A 67 5.53 4.30 16.16
N VAL A 68 5.55 3.27 15.30
CA VAL A 68 4.36 2.65 14.72
C VAL A 68 4.40 1.15 14.95
N PRO A 69 3.24 0.49 15.11
CA PRO A 69 3.19 -0.96 15.20
C PRO A 69 3.53 -1.61 13.84
N GLU A 70 3.55 -2.94 13.80
CA GLU A 70 3.50 -3.66 12.53
C GLU A 70 2.20 -3.35 11.78
N LEU A 71 2.31 -3.11 10.47
CA LEU A 71 1.22 -2.68 9.60
C LEU A 71 1.11 -3.61 8.40
N ILE A 72 -0.12 -3.79 7.92
CA ILE A 72 -0.35 -4.22 6.54
C ILE A 72 -0.40 -2.95 5.70
N ILE A 73 0.39 -2.87 4.64
CA ILE A 73 0.39 -1.71 3.73
C ILE A 73 -0.25 -2.15 2.42
N VAL A 74 -1.21 -1.37 1.95
CA VAL A 74 -1.92 -1.60 0.68
C VAL A 74 -1.74 -0.38 -0.20
N GLY A 75 -0.82 -0.46 -1.16
CA GLY A 75 -0.64 0.53 -2.20
C GLY A 75 -1.67 0.35 -3.32
N ILE A 76 -2.50 1.34 -3.59
CA ILE A 76 -3.53 1.28 -4.64
C ILE A 76 -2.99 1.96 -5.90
N TYR A 77 -2.95 1.22 -7.00
CA TYR A 77 -2.49 1.76 -8.28
C TYR A 77 -3.62 2.48 -9.00
N ASN A 78 -3.29 3.63 -9.58
CA ASN A 78 -4.23 4.40 -10.37
C ASN A 78 -4.36 3.84 -11.80
N THR A 79 -5.59 3.77 -12.30
CA THR A 79 -5.94 3.53 -13.70
C THR A 79 -6.27 4.86 -14.38
N ILE A 80 -7.31 5.56 -13.89
CA ILE A 80 -7.70 6.90 -14.39
C ILE A 80 -7.69 7.88 -13.21
N ARG A 81 -6.48 8.35 -12.87
CA ARG A 81 -6.22 9.17 -11.68
C ARG A 81 -7.15 10.38 -11.55
N ASP A 82 -7.35 11.13 -12.63
CA ASP A 82 -8.17 12.34 -12.60
C ASP A 82 -9.66 12.04 -12.35
N ARG A 83 -10.18 10.93 -12.87
CA ARG A 83 -11.54 10.45 -12.57
C ARG A 83 -11.69 10.07 -11.10
N ASP A 84 -10.65 9.44 -10.53
CA ASP A 84 -10.73 8.78 -9.23
C ASP A 84 -10.36 9.68 -8.05
N MET A 85 -9.50 10.68 -8.26
CA MET A 85 -8.95 11.53 -7.20
C MET A 85 -9.48 12.97 -7.22
N ILE A 86 -10.24 13.35 -8.26
CA ILE A 86 -10.82 14.69 -8.35
C ILE A 86 -12.31 14.60 -8.01
N PRO A 87 -12.77 15.23 -6.91
CA PRO A 87 -14.16 15.12 -6.47
C PRO A 87 -15.12 15.98 -7.30
N VAL A 88 -14.62 16.75 -8.27
CA VAL A 88 -15.41 17.65 -9.11
C VAL A 88 -15.44 17.14 -10.55
N THR A 89 -16.64 17.10 -11.12
CA THR A 89 -16.83 16.81 -12.54
C THR A 89 -16.56 18.11 -13.30
N VAL A 90 -15.55 18.11 -14.16
CA VAL A 90 -15.29 19.21 -15.11
C VAL A 90 -16.22 19.10 -16.31
#